data_AF-A0A973MRB0-F1
#
_entry.id   AF-A0A973MRB0-F1
#
_cell.length_a   1.000
_cell.length_b   1.000
_cell.length_c   1.000
_cell.angle_alpha   90.00
_cell.angle_beta   90.00
_cell.angle_gamma   90.00
#
_symmetry.space_group_name_H-M   'P 1'
#
loop_
_entity.id
_entity.type
_entity.pdbx_description
1 polymer ?
#
loop_
_entity_poly.entity_id
_entity_poly.type
_entity_poly.pdbx_seq_one_letter_code
_entity_poly.pdbx_strand_id
1 'polypeptide(L)'
;MPTPEEQRYVLGVAYQAGPDPLIKTGADGGRDFFSPEELEQAAWGFLQKGAQVGLFHADGTEGAATVVESYIYRGPDWDLGDVVVKSGDWLVGAILDEHAWHLYKSGRVTGWSPQGSARRITPRST
;
A
#
# COMPACT_ATOMS: atom_id res chain seq x y z
N MET A 1 22.21 24.41 17.39
CA MET A 1 21.01 23.56 17.50
C MET A 1 21.28 22.29 16.70
N PRO A 2 21.19 21.10 17.28
CA PRO A 2 21.21 19.88 16.46
C PRO A 2 20.02 19.92 15.49
N THR A 3 20.21 19.43 14.27
CA THR A 3 19.11 19.21 13.33
C THR A 3 18.11 18.23 13.96
N PRO A 4 16.80 18.48 13.87
CA PRO A 4 15.80 17.50 14.31
C PRO A 4 16.05 16.17 13.60
N GLU A 5 15.96 15.07 14.35
CA GLU A 5 16.04 13.72 13.78
C GLU A 5 14.89 13.51 12.77
N GLU A 6 15.19 12.93 11.61
CA GLU A 6 14.17 12.67 10.59
C GLU A 6 13.13 11.68 11.16
N GLN A 7 11.83 12.00 11.01
CA GLN A 7 10.75 11.16 11.55
C GLN A 7 10.65 9.79 10.85
N ARG A 8 11.25 9.62 9.67
CA ARG A 8 11.19 8.39 8.84
C ARG A 8 9.77 7.94 8.49
N TYR A 9 8.80 8.84 8.62
CA TYR A 9 7.42 8.60 8.25
C TYR A 9 7.26 8.71 6.74
N VAL A 10 6.57 7.73 6.15
CA VAL A 10 6.12 7.75 4.76
C VAL A 10 4.63 7.42 4.72
N LEU A 11 3.91 8.10 3.83
CA LEU A 11 2.53 7.80 3.47
C LEU A 11 2.51 7.40 2.00
N GLY A 12 1.81 6.31 1.68
CA GLY A 12 1.69 5.86 0.30
C GLY A 12 0.41 5.07 0.06
N VAL A 13 0.03 5.01 -1.21
CA VAL A 13 -1.05 4.13 -1.68
C VAL A 13 -0.57 2.69 -1.60
N ALA A 14 -1.27 1.88 -0.82
CA ALA A 14 -1.06 0.44 -0.72
C ALA A 14 -1.75 -0.31 -1.86
N TYR A 15 -2.97 0.10 -2.21
CA TYR A 15 -3.70 -0.45 -3.33
C TYR A 15 -4.80 0.51 -3.77
N GLN A 16 -5.12 0.50 -5.06
CA GLN A 16 -6.17 1.33 -5.65
C GLN A 16 -7.52 0.60 -5.67
N ALA A 17 -8.61 1.30 -5.39
CA ALA A 17 -9.94 0.71 -5.47
C ALA A 17 -10.50 0.75 -6.90
N GLY A 18 -11.14 -0.34 -7.32
CA GLY A 18 -11.76 -0.44 -8.64
C GLY A 18 -10.76 -0.61 -9.79
N PRO A 19 -11.25 -0.67 -11.03
CA PRO A 19 -10.41 -0.87 -12.20
C PRO A 19 -9.59 0.39 -12.48
N ASP A 20 -8.27 0.23 -12.54
CA ASP A 20 -7.34 1.28 -12.99
C ASP A 20 -6.48 0.74 -14.15
N PRO A 21 -6.33 1.49 -15.26
CA PRO A 21 -5.50 1.08 -16.39
C PRO A 21 -4.01 0.88 -16.06
N LEU A 22 -3.52 1.44 -14.95
CA LEU A 22 -2.17 1.32 -14.43
C LEU A 22 -1.97 0.03 -13.62
N ILE A 23 -3.04 -0.67 -13.23
CA ILE A 23 -2.93 -1.98 -12.60
C ILE A 23 -2.20 -2.93 -13.54
N LYS A 24 -1.13 -3.53 -13.02
CA LYS A 24 -0.31 -4.48 -13.80
C LYS A 24 -1.17 -5.64 -14.26
N THR A 25 -0.94 -6.04 -15.49
CA THR A 25 -1.62 -7.19 -16.08
C THR A 25 -0.98 -8.46 -15.53
N GLY A 26 -1.80 -9.34 -15.00
CA GLY A 26 -1.40 -10.67 -14.54
C GLY A 26 -0.92 -11.54 -15.69
N ALA A 27 -0.31 -12.68 -15.37
CA ALA A 27 0.21 -13.62 -16.37
C ALA A 27 -0.87 -14.19 -17.31
N ASP A 28 -2.14 -14.11 -16.90
CA ASP A 28 -3.31 -14.52 -17.66
C ASP A 28 -3.92 -13.42 -18.54
N GLY A 29 -3.31 -12.23 -18.57
CA GLY A 29 -3.81 -11.08 -19.33
C GLY A 29 -4.89 -10.27 -18.62
N GLY A 30 -5.29 -10.64 -17.40
CA GLY A 30 -6.28 -9.90 -16.61
C GLY A 30 -5.68 -8.78 -15.77
N ARG A 31 -6.50 -7.83 -15.34
CA ARG A 31 -6.16 -6.84 -14.31
C ARG A 31 -7.07 -7.07 -13.12
N ASP A 32 -6.51 -7.60 -12.05
CA ASP A 32 -7.28 -7.86 -10.84
C ASP A 32 -7.39 -6.57 -10.01
N PHE A 33 -8.62 -6.23 -9.65
CA PHE A 33 -8.93 -5.11 -8.78
C PHE A 33 -9.88 -5.57 -7.68
N PHE A 34 -9.96 -4.79 -6.62
CA PHE A 34 -10.86 -5.02 -5.50
C PHE A 34 -11.95 -3.96 -5.49
N SER A 35 -13.14 -4.34 -5.03
CA SER A 35 -14.15 -3.33 -4.70
C SER A 35 -13.68 -2.48 -3.51
N PRO A 36 -14.19 -1.24 -3.36
CA PRO A 36 -13.89 -0.42 -2.18
C PRO A 36 -14.16 -1.15 -0.86
N GLU A 37 -15.22 -1.94 -0.79
CA GLU A 37 -15.62 -2.68 0.41
C GLU A 37 -14.67 -3.84 0.73
N GLU A 38 -14.22 -4.58 -0.29
CA GLU A 38 -13.21 -5.63 -0.11
C GLU A 38 -11.88 -5.04 0.36
N LEU A 39 -11.50 -3.89 -0.22
CA LEU A 39 -10.27 -3.22 0.12
C LEU A 39 -10.31 -2.62 1.53
N GLU A 40 -11.46 -2.12 1.98
CA GLU A 40 -11.68 -1.66 3.35
C GLU A 40 -11.50 -2.79 4.36
N GLN A 41 -12.08 -3.96 4.10
CA GLN A 41 -11.91 -5.13 4.95
C GLN A 41 -10.43 -5.58 5.03
N ALA A 42 -9.71 -5.51 3.90
CA ALA A 42 -8.28 -5.80 3.85
C ALA A 42 -7.48 -4.77 4.67
N ALA A 43 -7.75 -3.48 4.50
CA ALA A 43 -7.07 -2.40 5.20
C ALA A 43 -7.22 -2.49 6.72
N TRP A 44 -8.44 -2.75 7.19
CA TRP A 44 -8.73 -2.91 8.61
C TRP A 44 -8.14 -4.21 9.16
N GLY A 45 -8.31 -5.31 8.42
CA GLY A 45 -7.77 -6.61 8.78
C GLY A 45 -6.26 -6.61 8.91
N PHE A 46 -5.55 -5.89 8.05
CA PHE A 46 -4.09 -5.73 8.11
C PHE A 46 -3.64 -5.14 9.45
N LEU A 47 -4.28 -4.06 9.90
CA LEU A 47 -3.93 -3.44 11.18
C LEU A 47 -4.35 -4.31 12.37
N GLN A 48 -5.56 -4.87 12.35
CA GLN A 48 -6.10 -5.70 13.44
C GLN A 48 -5.31 -6.99 13.67
N LYS A 49 -4.70 -7.57 12.62
CA LYS A 49 -4.00 -8.85 12.70
C LYS A 49 -2.50 -8.71 12.99
N GLY A 50 -2.03 -7.52 13.31
CA GLY A 50 -0.61 -7.24 13.52
C GLY A 50 0.10 -6.98 12.19
N ALA A 51 -0.04 -5.75 11.71
CA ALA A 51 0.57 -5.29 10.47
C ALA A 51 2.08 -5.56 10.47
N GLN A 52 2.54 -6.36 9.51
CA GLN A 52 3.95 -6.73 9.33
C GLN A 52 4.44 -6.17 8.00
N VAL A 53 5.61 -5.52 8.04
CA VAL A 53 6.26 -4.95 6.85
C VAL A 53 7.63 -5.58 6.69
N GLY A 54 7.85 -6.17 5.51
CA GLY A 54 9.13 -6.68 5.06
C GLY A 54 9.58 -6.00 3.77
N LEU A 55 10.79 -6.32 3.32
CA LEU A 55 11.38 -5.79 2.10
C LEU A 55 11.32 -6.83 0.98
N PHE A 56 10.88 -6.41 -0.20
CA PHE A 56 10.96 -7.18 -1.46
C PHE A 56 10.31 -8.58 -1.44
N HIS A 57 9.37 -8.83 -0.52
CA HIS A 57 8.80 -10.17 -0.28
C HIS A 57 9.88 -11.24 0.02
N ALA A 58 11.00 -10.84 0.63
CA ALA A 58 12.07 -11.74 1.02
C ALA A 58 11.94 -12.13 2.49
N ASP A 59 12.11 -13.41 2.80
CA ASP A 59 12.07 -13.94 4.16
C ASP A 59 13.15 -13.29 5.05
N GLY A 60 12.83 -13.06 6.32
CA GLY A 60 13.77 -12.51 7.30
C GLY A 60 14.01 -11.00 7.18
N THR A 61 13.22 -10.29 6.37
CA THR A 61 13.28 -8.83 6.21
C THR A 61 12.20 -8.09 7.00
N GLU A 62 11.45 -8.80 7.84
CA GLU A 62 10.32 -8.24 8.55
C GLU A 62 10.76 -7.32 9.70
N GLY A 63 9.93 -6.32 9.99
CA GLY A 63 10.28 -5.23 10.91
C GLY A 63 10.91 -4.02 10.22
N ALA A 64 10.93 -4.00 8.88
CA ALA A 64 11.43 -2.89 8.08
C ALA A 64 10.65 -1.57 8.29
N ALA A 65 9.43 -1.65 8.83
CA ALA A 65 8.66 -0.48 9.24
C ALA A 65 7.64 -0.82 10.32
N THR A 66 7.29 0.20 11.11
CA THR A 66 6.14 0.18 12.03
C THR A 66 4.98 0.90 11.38
N VAL A 67 3.89 0.19 11.10
CA VAL A 67 2.66 0.79 10.58
C VAL A 67 1.98 1.61 11.67
N VAL A 68 1.70 2.88 11.38
CA VAL A 68 1.02 3.81 12.29
C VAL A 68 -0.36 4.22 11.79
N GLU A 69 -0.62 4.03 10.49
CA GLU A 69 -1.91 4.33 9.86
C GLU A 69 -2.23 3.30 8.76
N SER A 70 -3.47 2.86 8.70
CA SER A 70 -4.02 2.03 7.60
C SER A 70 -5.48 2.42 7.41
N TYR A 71 -5.81 3.06 6.28
CA TYR A 71 -7.15 3.60 6.08
C TYR A 71 -7.55 3.71 4.61
N ILE A 72 -8.87 3.83 4.40
CA ILE A 72 -9.46 4.15 3.10
C ILE A 72 -9.61 5.65 2.95
N TYR A 73 -9.09 6.20 1.85
CA TYR A 73 -9.28 7.59 1.49
C TYR A 73 -10.74 7.85 1.13
N ARG A 74 -11.32 8.94 1.66
CA ARG A 74 -12.73 9.32 1.43
C ARG A 74 -12.91 10.76 0.98
N GLY A 75 -11.80 11.40 0.56
CA GLY A 75 -11.79 12.78 0.09
C GLY A 75 -12.00 12.92 -1.42
N PRO A 76 -11.99 14.16 -1.94
CA PRO A 76 -11.92 14.42 -3.38
C PRO A 76 -10.57 13.94 -3.95
N ASP A 77 -10.48 13.72 -5.26
CA ASP A 77 -9.21 13.34 -5.91
C ASP A 77 -8.03 14.22 -5.42
N TRP A 78 -7.01 13.56 -4.90
CA TRP A 78 -5.80 14.21 -4.38
C TRP A 78 -4.64 13.95 -5.33
N ASP A 79 -4.38 14.93 -6.19
CA ASP A 79 -3.30 14.91 -7.17
C ASP A 79 -1.98 15.35 -6.53
N LEU A 80 -0.99 14.45 -6.54
CA LEU A 80 0.38 14.68 -6.06
C LEU A 80 1.39 14.83 -7.22
N GLY A 81 0.92 14.84 -8.46
CA GLY A 81 1.70 14.99 -9.69
C GLY A 81 2.09 13.67 -10.34
N ASP A 82 2.69 12.76 -9.57
CA ASP A 82 3.07 11.42 -10.02
C ASP A 82 2.02 10.35 -9.69
N VAL A 83 1.21 10.59 -8.65
CA VAL A 83 0.11 9.74 -8.22
C VAL A 83 -1.14 10.58 -7.95
N VAL A 84 -2.31 10.04 -8.31
CA VAL A 84 -3.61 10.60 -7.94
C VAL A 84 -4.29 9.63 -7.00
N VAL A 85 -4.52 10.05 -5.76
CA VAL A 85 -5.24 9.27 -4.75
C VAL A 85 -6.74 9.52 -4.93
N LYS A 86 -7.52 8.44 -5.08
CA LYS A 86 -8.96 8.48 -5.31
C LYS A 86 -9.73 7.98 -4.10
N SER A 87 -10.99 8.42 -3.98
CA SER A 87 -11.89 7.90 -2.95
C SER A 87 -12.02 6.38 -3.10
N GLY A 88 -11.83 5.66 -2.00
CA GLY A 88 -11.77 4.19 -1.96
C GLY A 88 -10.36 3.62 -1.89
N ASP A 89 -9.32 4.37 -2.26
CA ASP A 89 -7.93 3.87 -2.22
C ASP A 89 -7.49 3.58 -0.79
N TRP A 90 -6.69 2.53 -0.64
CA TRP A 90 -6.09 2.18 0.63
C TRP A 90 -4.72 2.84 0.77
N LEU A 91 -4.57 3.66 1.82
CA LEU A 91 -3.28 4.24 2.22
C LEU A 91 -2.72 3.56 3.46
N VAL A 92 -1.39 3.46 3.47
CA VAL A 92 -0.59 3.01 4.62
C VAL A 92 0.42 4.09 4.96
N GLY A 93 0.39 4.52 6.23
CA GLY A 93 1.38 5.37 6.86
C GLY A 93 2.26 4.54 7.78
N ALA A 94 3.58 4.62 7.63
CA ALA A 94 4.52 3.84 8.42
C ALA A 94 5.80 4.61 8.75
N ILE A 95 6.39 4.30 9.90
CA ILE A 95 7.72 4.76 10.30
C ILE A 95 8.73 3.70 9.87
N LEU A 96 9.61 4.03 8.93
CA LEU A 96 10.64 3.11 8.44
C LEU A 96 11.75 2.90 9.48
N ASP A 97 12.31 1.69 9.51
CA ASP A 97 13.58 1.47 10.20
C ASP A 97 14.73 2.21 9.48
N GLU A 98 15.92 2.20 10.07
CA GLU A 98 17.06 2.93 9.50
C GLU A 98 17.50 2.39 8.13
N HIS A 99 17.44 1.08 7.91
CA HIS A 99 17.87 0.46 6.66
C HIS A 99 16.87 0.74 5.53
N ALA A 100 15.57 0.53 5.79
CA ALA A 100 14.49 0.85 4.88
C ALA A 100 14.44 2.35 4.56
N TRP A 101 14.74 3.22 5.52
CA TRP A 101 14.84 4.66 5.27
C TRP A 101 15.96 5.01 4.28
N HIS A 102 17.14 4.39 4.42
CA HIS A 102 18.22 4.57 3.45
C HIS A 102 17.84 4.06 2.05
N LEU A 103 17.17 2.90 1.97
CA LEU A 103 16.68 2.36 0.70
C LEU A 103 15.65 3.29 0.05
N TYR A 104 14.71 3.83 0.82
CA TYR A 104 13.73 4.82 0.37
C TYR A 104 14.42 6.08 -0.18
N LYS A 105 15.34 6.69 0.59
CA LYS A 105 16.08 7.89 0.14
C LYS A 105 16.92 7.64 -1.11
N SER A 106 17.37 6.40 -1.34
CA SER A 106 18.10 6.00 -2.55
C SER A 106 17.19 5.66 -3.75
N GLY A 107 15.87 5.67 -3.57
CA GLY A 107 14.89 5.30 -4.60
C GLY A 107 14.79 3.79 -4.86
N ARG A 108 15.35 2.94 -3.99
CA ARG A 108 15.29 1.47 -4.12
C ARG A 108 13.98 0.87 -3.61
N VAL A 109 13.28 1.59 -2.73
CA VAL A 109 11.94 1.26 -2.25
C VAL A 109 11.07 2.49 -2.54
N THR A 110 10.02 2.31 -3.34
CA THR A 110 9.20 3.43 -3.85
C THR A 110 7.71 3.25 -3.62
N GLY A 111 7.28 2.19 -2.95
CA GLY A 111 5.86 1.94 -2.74
C GLY A 111 5.59 0.70 -1.91
N TRP A 112 4.31 0.46 -1.70
CA TRP A 112 3.76 -0.65 -0.93
C TRP A 112 3.29 -1.78 -1.85
N SER A 113 3.28 -3.01 -1.32
CA SER A 113 2.78 -4.19 -2.03
C SER A 113 2.09 -5.13 -1.03
N PRO A 114 0.75 -5.04 -0.91
CA PRO A 114 0.00 -5.91 -0.01
C PRO A 114 0.17 -7.39 -0.40
N GLN A 115 0.57 -8.22 0.55
CA GLN A 115 0.63 -9.66 0.39
C GLN A 115 -0.50 -10.32 1.18
N GLY A 116 -1.26 -11.19 0.52
CA GLY A 116 -2.39 -11.88 1.12
C GLY A 116 -3.04 -12.87 0.17
N SER A 117 -4.19 -13.42 0.60
CA SER A 117 -4.97 -14.37 -0.18
C SER A 117 -6.33 -13.78 -0.49
N ALA A 118 -6.73 -13.83 -1.76
CA ALA A 118 -8.06 -13.45 -2.21
C ALA A 118 -8.61 -14.52 -3.16
N ARG A 119 -9.95 -14.65 -3.21
CA ARG A 119 -10.62 -15.51 -4.18
C ARG A 119 -11.08 -14.65 -5.34
N ARG A 120 -10.51 -14.86 -6.53
CA ARG A 120 -10.97 -14.20 -7.74
C ARG A 120 -12.41 -14.61 -8.04
N ILE A 121 -13.25 -13.60 -8.30
CA ILE A 121 -14.61 -13.78 -8.80
C ILE A 121 -14.66 -13.28 -10.24
N THR A 122 -15.27 -14.04 -11.14
CA THR A 122 -15.61 -13.55 -12.48
C THR A 122 -16.96 -12.84 -12.35
N PRO A 123 -17.07 -11.54 -12.66
CA PRO A 123 -18.38 -10.87 -12.69
C PRO A 123 -19.30 -11.65 -13.62
N ARG A 124 -20.43 -12.11 -13.08
CA ARG A 124 -21.44 -12.81 -13.89
C ARG A 124 -21.99 -11.75 -14.85
N SER A 125 -21.85 -11.98 -16.15
CA SER A 125 -22.46 -11.11 -17.17
C SER A 125 -23.96 -11.02 -16.87
N THR A 126 -24.40 -9.85 -16.42
CA THR A 126 -25.83 -9.50 -16.36
C THR A 126 -26.29 -9.04 -17.72
#